data_AF-A0A4Q3RJD7-F1
#
_entry.id   AF-A0A4Q3RJD7-F1
#
_cell.length_a   1.000
_cell.length_b   1.000
_cell.length_c   1.000
_cell.angle_alpha   90.00
_cell.angle_beta   90.00
_cell.angle_gamma   90.00
#
_symmetry.space_group_name_H-M   'P 1'
#
loop_
_entity.id
_entity.type
_entity.pdbx_description
1 polymer ?
#
loop_
_entity_poly.entity_id
_entity_poly.type
_entity_poly.pdbx_seq_one_letter_code
_entity_poly.pdbx_strand_id
1 'polypeptide(L)' 'MLLSDINYEPEAFDVLKGLVQRFLAKGTTILLTTPQRLMAKPIIEQLIPFSIHQEELQILDEGSRHRISLLVMANK' A
#
# COMPACT_ATOMS: atom_id res chain seq x y z
N MET A 1 -11.18 -0.56 3.82
CA MET A 1 -10.29 -1.70 4.15
C MET A 1 -8.93 -1.15 4.54
N LEU A 2 -8.29 -1.71 5.57
CA LEU A 2 -6.96 -1.30 6.04
C LEU A 2 -5.97 -2.43 5.79
N LEU A 3 -4.83 -2.11 5.19
CA LEU A 3 -3.75 -3.05 4.88
C LEU A 3 -2.45 -2.49 5.48
N SER A 4 -1.73 -3.29 6.26
CA SER A 4 -0.53 -2.86 6.97
C SER A 4 0.61 -3.85 6.78
N ASP A 5 1.72 -3.40 6.20
CA ASP A 5 2.96 -4.16 5.98
C ASP A 5 2.77 -5.56 5.36
N ILE A 6 1.95 -5.67 4.31
CA ILE A 6 1.64 -6.95 3.63
C ILE A 6 2.28 -7.09 2.24
N ASN A 7 3.05 -6.09 1.83
CA ASN A 7 3.52 -5.88 0.46
C ASN A 7 5.01 -6.22 0.29
N TYR A 8 5.46 -7.29 0.95
CA TYR A 8 6.87 -7.71 0.96
C TYR A 8 7.14 -9.07 0.29
N GLU A 9 6.13 -9.92 0.10
CA GLU A 9 6.28 -11.25 -0.53
C GLU A 9 5.96 -11.20 -2.03
N PRO A 10 6.97 -11.32 -2.93
CA PRO A 10 6.74 -11.17 -4.38
C PRO A 10 5.76 -12.19 -4.95
N GLU A 11 5.75 -13.42 -4.42
CA GLU A 11 4.84 -14.48 -4.84
C GLU A 11 3.37 -14.16 -4.55
N ALA A 12 3.10 -13.29 -3.57
CA ALA A 12 1.75 -12.88 -3.19
C ALA A 12 1.26 -11.63 -3.93
N PHE A 13 2.10 -10.96 -4.74
CA PHE A 13 1.77 -9.66 -5.34
C PHE A 13 0.57 -9.71 -6.28
N ASP A 14 0.47 -10.75 -7.12
CA ASP A 14 -0.66 -10.90 -8.03
C ASP A 14 -1.97 -11.14 -7.29
N VAL A 15 -1.92 -11.95 -6.22
CA VAL A 15 -3.08 -12.21 -5.34
C VAL A 15 -3.51 -10.93 -4.64
N LEU A 16 -2.55 -10.18 -4.08
CA LEU A 16 -2.81 -8.91 -3.40
C LEU A 16 -3.45 -7.88 -4.34
N LYS A 17 -2.92 -7.74 -5.56
CA LYS A 17 -3.48 -6.87 -6.58
C LYS A 17 -4.91 -7.26 -6.94
N GLY A 18 -5.18 -8.54 -7.16
CA GLY A 18 -6.52 -9.04 -7.44
C GLY A 18 -7.50 -8.74 -6.30
N LEU A 19 -7.06 -8.89 -5.06
CA LEU A 19 -7.84 -8.53 -3.87
C LEU A 19 -8.15 -7.04 -3.83
N VAL A 20 -7.14 -6.18 -4.03
CA VAL A 20 -7.32 -4.72 -4.09
C VAL A 20 -8.33 -4.34 -5.17
N GLN A 21 -8.16 -4.83 -6.40
CA GLN A 21 -9.07 -4.55 -7.51
C GLN A 21 -10.51 -4.99 -7.22
N ARG A 22 -10.69 -6.17 -6.64
CA ARG A 22 -12.02 -6.70 -6.26
C ARG A 22 -12.72 -5.80 -5.24
N PHE A 23 -12.00 -5.27 -4.25
CA PHE A 23 -12.60 -4.38 -3.25
C PHE A 23 -12.85 -2.97 -3.80
N LEU A 24 -11.94 -2.44 -4.62
CA LEU A 24 -12.17 -1.16 -5.32
C LEU A 24 -13.41 -1.22 -6.21
N ALA A 25 -13.59 -2.32 -6.97
CA ALA A 25 -14.78 -2.52 -7.80
C ALA A 25 -16.10 -2.55 -7.01
N LYS A 26 -16.04 -2.85 -5.70
CA LYS A 26 -17.18 -2.78 -4.77
C LYS A 26 -17.37 -1.40 -4.13
N GLY A 27 -16.65 -0.38 -4.58
CA GLY A 27 -16.67 0.97 -4.01
C GLY A 27 -15.97 1.08 -2.65
N THR A 28 -15.12 0.11 -2.29
CA THR A 28 -14.40 0.16 -1.01
C THR A 28 -13.16 1.05 -1.13
N THR A 29 -13.03 2.05 -0.26
CA THR A 29 -11.77 2.78 -0.07
C THR A 29 -10.77 1.93 0.69
N ILE A 30 -9.53 1.91 0.21
CA ILE A 30 -8.43 1.11 0.76
C ILE A 30 -7.33 2.04 1.23
N LEU A 31 -6.86 1.83 2.46
CA LEU A 31 -5.64 2.43 2.99
C LEU A 31 -4.57 1.35 3.07
N LEU A 32 -3.44 1.55 2.41
CA LEU A 32 -2.25 0.72 2.54
C LEU A 32 -1.15 1.54 3.22
N THR A 33 -0.60 1.02 4.31
CA THR A 33 0.57 1.57 4.99
C THR A 33 1.70 0.56 5.03
N THR A 34 2.92 0.98 4.67
CA THR A 34 4.08 0.08 4.60
C THR A 34 5.36 0.84 4.90
N PRO A 35 6.35 0.23 5.56
CA PRO A 35 7.72 0.74 5.55
C PRO A 35 8.24 0.85 4.11
N GLN A 36 9.07 1.86 3.85
CA GLN A 36 9.65 2.09 2.53
C GLN A 36 10.78 1.07 2.24
N ARG A 37 10.40 -0.14 1.84
CA ARG A 37 11.32 -1.26 1.52
C ARG A 37 11.49 -1.40 0.01
N LEU A 38 12.70 -1.76 -0.44
CA LEU A 38 12.99 -1.96 -1.88
C LEU A 38 12.11 -3.03 -2.53
N MET A 39 11.84 -4.12 -1.82
CA MET A 39 11.01 -5.25 -2.31
C MET A 39 9.55 -4.88 -2.55
N ALA A 40 9.04 -3.83 -1.88
CA ALA A 40 7.68 -3.35 -2.05
C ALA A 40 7.49 -2.51 -3.33
N LYS A 41 8.57 -2.01 -3.92
CA LYS A 41 8.50 -1.07 -5.05
C LYS A 41 7.67 -1.61 -6.22
N PRO A 42 7.84 -2.88 -6.67
CA PRO A 42 7.10 -3.39 -7.83
C PRO A 42 5.58 -3.45 -7.61
N ILE A 43 5.11 -3.82 -6.42
CA ILE A 43 3.66 -3.87 -6.15
C ILE A 43 3.08 -2.46 -5.97
N ILE A 44 3.80 -1.55 -5.33
CA ILE A 44 3.34 -0.15 -5.19
C ILE A 44 3.18 0.49 -6.57
N GLU A 45 4.13 0.31 -7.49
CA GLU A 45 4.02 0.80 -8.87
C GLU A 45 2.76 0.30 -9.59
N GLN A 46 2.35 -0.94 -9.34
CA GLN A 46 1.12 -1.51 -9.89
C GLN A 46 -0.16 -0.96 -9.25
N LEU A 47 -0.07 -0.43 -8.02
CA LEU A 47 -1.20 0.12 -7.26
C LEU A 47 -1.37 1.63 -7.44
N ILE A 48 -0.32 2.36 -7.83
CA ILE A 48 -0.35 3.81 -8.11
C ILE A 48 -1.54 4.25 -8.99
N PRO A 49 -1.95 3.53 -10.06
CA PRO A 49 -3.08 3.95 -10.89
C PRO A 49 -4.41 4.08 -10.14
N PHE A 50 -4.60 3.33 -9.05
CA PHE A 50 -5.80 3.38 -8.20
C PHE A 50 -5.70 4.41 -7.08
N SER A 51 -4.53 5.04 -6.94
CA SER A 51 -4.25 6.00 -5.88
C SER A 51 -5.03 7.29 -6.07
N ILE A 52 -5.66 7.73 -5.00
CA ILE A 52 -6.27 9.07 -4.88
C ILE A 52 -5.50 9.97 -3.92
N HIS A 53 -4.67 9.40 -3.04
CA HIS A 53 -3.78 10.15 -2.15
C HIS A 53 -2.55 9.31 -1.80
N GLN A 54 -1.39 9.98 -1.74
CA GLN A 54 -0.11 9.39 -1.33
C GLN A 54 0.59 10.34 -0.38
N GLU A 55 1.16 9.76 0.67
CA GLU A 55 1.95 10.49 1.65
C GLU A 55 3.12 9.63 2.12
N GLU A 56 4.25 10.27 2.43
CA GLU A 56 5.37 9.65 3.11
C GLU A 56 5.47 10.24 4.51
N LEU A 57 5.36 9.39 5.52
CA LEU A 57 5.42 9.75 6.92
C LEU A 57 6.78 9.35 7.51
N GLN A 58 7.35 10.23 8.32
CA GLN A 58 8.49 9.88 9.19
C GLN A 58 7.98 9.68 10.62
N ILE A 59 8.08 8.44 11.10
CA ILE A 59 7.66 8.06 12.44
C ILE A 59 8.91 7.83 13.29
N LEU A 60 8.94 8.44 14.48
CA LEU A 60 9.94 8.15 15.50
C LEU A 60 9.39 7.03 16.38
N ASP A 61 10.04 5.87 16.36
CA ASP A 61 9.68 4.70 17.15
C ASP A 61 10.93 4.11 17.79
N GLU A 62 10.90 3.88 19.11
CA GLU A 62 12.04 3.38 19.90
C GLU A 62 13.39 4.10 19.65
N GLY A 63 13.35 5.40 19.36
CA GLY A 63 14.53 6.21 19.05
C GLY A 63 15.06 6.07 17.61
N SER A 64 14.42 5.24 16.79
CA SER A 64 14.71 5.05 15.37
C SER A 64 13.69 5.77 14.49
N ARG A 65 14.16 6.33 13.36
CA ARG A 65 13.27 6.98 12.38
C ARG A 65 12.88 6.01 11.29
N HIS A 66 11.59 5.78 11.13
CA HIS A 66 11.01 4.91 10.12
C HIS A 66 10.26 5.72 9.08
N ARG A 67 10.52 5.44 7.80
CA ARG A 67 9.75 5.99 6.69
C ARG A 67 8.62 5.04 6.35
N ILE A 68 7.38 5.52 6.49
CA ILE A 68 6.16 4.79 6.18
C ILE A 68 5.49 5.45 4.98
N SER A 69 5.26 4.68 3.93
CA SER A 69 4.44 5.11 2.80
C SER A 69 2.97 4.84 3.12
N LEU A 70 2.13 5.84 2.89
CA LEU A 70 0.69 5.80 3.02
C LEU A 70 0.07 5.97 1.62
N LEU A 71 -0.78 5.03 1.24
CA LEU A 71 -1.44 4.98 -0.06
C LEU A 71 -2.95 4.82 0.15
N VAL A 72 -3.73 5.82 -0.24
CA VAL A 72 -5.19 5.74 -0.27
C VAL A 72 -5.64 5.46 -1.70
N MET A 73 -6.40 4.40 -1.88
CA MET A 73 -6.95 3.98 -3.17
C MET A 73 -8.47 3.94 -3.12
N ALA A 74 -9.11 4.43 -4.18
CA ALA A 74 -10.55 4.37 -4.37
C ALA A 74 -10.85 4.27 -5.87
N ASN A 75 -12.03 3.74 -6.21
CA ASN A 75 -12.50 3.77 -7.59
C ASN A 75 -12.84 5.23 -7.95
N LYS A 76 -12.28 5.72 -9.06
CA LYS A 76 -12.55 7.07 -9.59
C LYS A 76 -13.93 7.14 -10.25
#